data_AF-A0A9X8CH09-F1
#
_entry.id   AF-A0A9X8CH09-F1
#
_cell.length_a   1.000
_cell.length_b   1.000
_cell.length_c   1.000
_cell.angle_alpha   90.00
_cell.angle_beta   90.00
_cell.angle_gamma   90.00
#
_symmetry.space_group_name_H-M   'P 1'
#
loop_
_entity.id
_entity.type
_entity.pdbx_description
1 polymer ?
#
loop_
_entity_poly.entity_id
_entity_poly.type
_entity_poly.pdbx_seq_one_letter_code
_entity_poly.pdbx_strand_id
1 'polypeptide(L)'
;MKKWVALLLLSLVLVGCSQNSNNDETEISQTSSSEEASQSTTKQSSTTEISEQSSTTSEETNQNGSGETTLSKEMFYQTGVLQNINQQFLNWASDRAKVGGMAVTSEFFDHGAAGRGDWFAVTPDGLAMAQDLENPGYDFFPLHVVGGVTFYYSTNGILGATNERQQSSFAAGFSEVADTTKPIVKYILCDNGMIYELKSNVSLSTGFNEASDEGTIPRSQINVKEFSYSEDVDAISELQRIISIVNK
;
A
#
# COMPACT_ATOMS: atom_id res chain seq x y z
N MET A 1 -14.35 -36.47 -52.25
CA MET A 1 -15.66 -35.87 -51.96
C MET A 1 -16.55 -36.89 -51.24
N LYS A 2 -16.87 -36.64 -49.97
CA LYS A 2 -18.18 -36.82 -49.29
C LYS A 2 -17.94 -36.99 -47.79
N LYS A 3 -18.60 -36.09 -47.07
CA LYS A 3 -18.50 -35.76 -45.65
C LYS A 3 -19.33 -36.75 -44.83
N TRP A 4 -18.93 -37.01 -43.59
CA TRP A 4 -19.85 -37.45 -42.55
C TRP A 4 -19.69 -36.52 -41.34
N VAL A 5 -20.82 -35.94 -40.97
CA VAL A 5 -21.05 -35.10 -39.79
C VAL A 5 -21.37 -36.03 -38.64
N ALA A 6 -20.80 -35.80 -37.46
CA ALA A 6 -21.33 -36.33 -36.22
C ALA A 6 -21.42 -35.17 -35.21
N LEU A 7 -22.67 -34.78 -34.97
CA LEU A 7 -23.10 -33.90 -33.89
C LEU A 7 -23.01 -34.69 -32.57
N LEU A 8 -22.33 -34.15 -31.56
CA LEU A 8 -22.36 -34.68 -30.19
C LEU A 8 -23.06 -33.66 -29.29
N LEU A 9 -24.34 -33.94 -29.05
CA LEU A 9 -25.11 -33.41 -27.92
C LEU A 9 -24.82 -34.31 -26.71
N LEU A 10 -24.39 -33.73 -25.59
CA LEU A 10 -24.62 -34.35 -24.29
C LEU A 10 -24.84 -33.26 -23.24
N SER A 11 -26.11 -33.13 -22.84
CA SER A 11 -26.60 -32.33 -21.73
C SER A 11 -26.85 -33.19 -20.50
N LEU A 12 -26.89 -32.50 -19.35
CA LEU A 12 -27.35 -32.87 -18.00
C LEU A 12 -26.36 -33.59 -17.09
N VAL A 13 -26.03 -32.96 -15.96
CA VAL A 13 -26.05 -33.58 -14.62
C VAL A 13 -26.29 -32.53 -13.48
N LEU A 14 -27.42 -32.72 -12.77
CA LEU A 14 -27.77 -32.60 -11.33
C LEU A 14 -27.58 -31.25 -10.57
N VAL A 15 -28.63 -30.61 -10.01
CA VAL A 15 -29.56 -30.98 -8.90
C VAL A 15 -28.91 -30.83 -7.52
N GLY A 16 -29.44 -29.87 -6.74
CA GLY A 16 -29.19 -29.72 -5.31
C GLY A 16 -30.07 -30.63 -4.46
N CYS A 17 -29.58 -30.95 -3.27
CA CYS A 17 -30.35 -31.52 -2.17
C CYS A 17 -30.00 -30.77 -0.88
N SER A 18 -31.04 -30.21 -0.26
CA SER A 18 -31.14 -29.99 1.19
C SER A 18 -31.46 -31.34 1.85
N GLN A 19 -30.87 -31.64 3.01
CA GLN A 19 -31.64 -32.01 4.21
C GLN A 19 -30.75 -32.36 5.41
N ASN A 20 -31.23 -31.84 6.53
CA ASN A 20 -30.87 -32.11 7.91
C ASN A 20 -31.61 -33.37 8.40
N SER A 21 -30.93 -34.26 9.12
CA SER A 21 -31.52 -35.05 10.20
C SER A 21 -30.45 -35.86 10.93
N ASN A 22 -30.34 -35.65 12.25
CA ASN A 22 -30.27 -36.72 13.23
C ASN A 22 -30.75 -36.15 14.57
N ASN A 23 -31.95 -36.59 14.96
CA ASN A 23 -32.44 -36.57 16.34
C ASN A 23 -31.89 -37.82 17.03
N ASP A 24 -31.53 -37.71 18.31
CA ASP A 24 -32.14 -38.55 19.33
C ASP A 24 -32.04 -37.86 20.70
N GLU A 25 -33.21 -37.72 21.32
CA GLU A 25 -33.44 -37.25 22.68
C GLU A 25 -33.14 -38.36 23.69
N THR A 26 -32.64 -38.03 24.89
CA THR A 26 -33.28 -38.48 26.14
C THR A 26 -32.93 -37.57 27.33
N GLU A 27 -33.98 -36.93 27.84
CA GLU A 27 -34.34 -36.51 29.21
C GLU A 27 -33.39 -35.84 30.23
N ILE A 28 -33.78 -34.59 30.55
CA ILE A 28 -34.26 -34.06 31.85
C ILE A 28 -33.35 -34.18 33.09
N SER A 29 -32.90 -33.01 33.57
CA SER A 29 -33.25 -32.55 34.92
C SER A 29 -33.29 -31.03 35.00
N GLN A 30 -34.50 -30.52 35.24
CA GLN A 30 -34.76 -29.17 35.72
C GLN A 30 -34.34 -29.08 37.19
N THR A 31 -33.71 -27.97 37.59
CA THR A 31 -34.01 -27.37 38.90
C THR A 31 -33.89 -25.85 38.79
N SER A 32 -34.90 -25.19 39.35
CA SER A 32 -35.28 -23.79 39.18
C SER A 32 -34.76 -22.89 40.30
N SER A 33 -34.82 -21.57 40.04
CA SER A 33 -34.94 -20.45 41.01
C SER A 33 -33.67 -20.09 41.80
N SER A 34 -33.26 -18.83 42.03
CA SER A 34 -33.96 -17.53 42.20
C SER A 34 -32.91 -16.40 42.03
N GLU A 35 -33.20 -15.25 41.40
CA GLU A 35 -33.50 -13.93 42.03
C GLU A 35 -32.45 -13.48 43.09
N GLU A 36 -31.87 -12.28 43.13
CA GLU A 36 -32.35 -10.94 42.75
C GLU A 36 -31.22 -9.86 42.89
N ALA A 37 -31.42 -8.70 42.24
CA ALA A 37 -31.06 -7.32 42.62
C ALA A 37 -29.58 -6.91 42.89
N SER A 38 -28.94 -6.13 42.01
CA SER A 38 -28.97 -4.64 41.88
C SER A 38 -28.12 -3.87 42.91
N GLN A 39 -27.16 -3.07 42.43
CA GLN A 39 -27.04 -1.65 42.81
C GLN A 39 -26.02 -0.87 41.97
N SER A 40 -26.54 0.19 41.34
CA SER A 40 -25.82 1.36 40.82
C SER A 40 -25.53 2.34 41.96
N THR A 41 -24.38 3.03 41.94
CA THR A 41 -24.29 4.46 42.29
C THR A 41 -22.93 5.08 41.95
N THR A 42 -22.98 5.97 40.95
CA THR A 42 -22.40 7.32 40.85
C THR A 42 -21.33 7.77 41.86
N LYS A 43 -20.17 8.22 41.35
CA LYS A 43 -19.43 9.36 41.92
C LYS A 43 -18.91 10.29 40.82
N GLN A 44 -19.06 11.58 41.11
CA GLN A 44 -18.96 12.74 40.26
C GLN A 44 -17.64 13.49 40.51
N SER A 45 -17.22 14.24 39.48
CA SER A 45 -16.44 15.48 39.52
C SER A 45 -14.95 15.43 39.88
N SER A 46 -14.13 15.95 38.95
CA SER A 46 -13.33 17.17 39.21
C SER A 46 -12.89 17.77 37.87
N THR A 47 -13.59 18.82 37.46
CA THR A 47 -13.17 19.75 36.40
C THR A 47 -12.05 20.62 36.97
N THR A 48 -10.93 20.74 36.27
CA THR A 48 -9.93 21.77 36.53
C THR A 48 -9.82 22.62 35.27
N GLU A 49 -10.39 23.82 35.34
CA GLU A 49 -10.17 24.90 34.39
C GLU A 49 -8.78 25.50 34.65
N ILE A 50 -7.96 25.59 33.60
CA ILE A 50 -6.81 26.50 33.57
C ILE A 50 -7.00 27.38 32.34
N SER A 51 -7.39 28.62 32.62
CA SER A 51 -7.29 29.76 31.72
C SER A 51 -5.87 30.29 31.78
N GLU A 52 -5.21 30.47 30.63
CA GLU A 52 -4.30 31.60 30.44
C GLU A 52 -4.09 31.93 28.96
N GLN A 53 -3.89 33.22 28.74
CA GLN A 53 -4.22 33.99 27.57
C GLN A 53 -2.93 34.47 26.89
N SER A 54 -2.90 34.36 25.56
CA SER A 54 -2.25 35.24 24.57
C SER A 54 -0.75 35.56 24.68
N SER A 55 -0.02 35.21 23.62
CA SER A 55 0.95 36.13 23.02
C SER A 55 1.06 35.84 21.52
N THR A 56 0.40 36.69 20.73
CA THR A 56 0.54 36.78 19.28
C THR A 56 1.82 37.54 18.97
N THR A 57 2.80 36.86 18.37
CA THR A 57 3.93 37.52 17.70
C THR A 57 3.86 37.13 16.24
N SER A 58 3.45 38.10 15.44
CA SER A 58 3.44 38.03 13.98
C SER A 58 4.87 38.20 13.49
N GLU A 59 5.47 37.12 12.98
CA GLU A 59 6.65 37.22 12.11
C GLU A 59 6.18 37.06 10.66
N GLU A 60 6.01 38.21 9.99
CA GLU A 60 6.00 38.27 8.54
C GLU A 60 7.34 37.74 8.02
N THR A 61 7.32 36.54 7.45
CA THR A 61 8.45 36.07 6.65
C THR A 61 8.04 36.09 5.17
N ASN A 62 8.76 36.93 4.44
CA ASN A 62 8.69 37.14 3.00
C ASN A 62 8.46 35.85 2.20
N GLN A 63 7.32 35.79 1.51
CA GLN A 63 7.09 34.81 0.46
C GLN A 63 7.95 35.14 -0.76
N ASN A 64 9.16 34.58 -0.80
CA ASN A 64 9.78 34.20 -2.05
C ASN A 64 9.25 32.82 -2.42
N GLY A 65 8.61 32.70 -3.58
CA GLY A 65 7.88 31.51 -4.02
C GLY A 65 8.69 30.22 -3.90
N SER A 66 8.44 29.48 -2.83
CA SER A 66 8.76 28.05 -2.70
C SER A 66 7.58 27.31 -3.31
N GLY A 67 7.80 26.63 -4.43
CA GLY A 67 6.80 25.69 -4.94
C GLY A 67 6.44 24.69 -3.85
N GLU A 68 5.16 24.36 -3.71
CA GLU A 68 4.68 23.40 -2.74
C GLU A 68 5.29 22.03 -3.08
N THR A 69 6.16 21.53 -2.20
CA THR A 69 6.87 20.24 -2.38
C THR A 69 6.01 19.04 -1.98
N THR A 70 4.79 19.30 -1.50
CA THR A 70 3.81 18.29 -1.10
C THR A 70 2.72 18.19 -2.15
N LEU A 71 2.40 16.99 -2.64
CA LEU A 71 1.26 16.77 -3.54
C LEU A 71 -0.06 16.94 -2.76
N SER A 72 -0.99 17.74 -3.28
CA SER A 72 -2.29 17.91 -2.62
C SER A 72 -3.19 16.66 -2.75
N LYS A 73 -4.17 16.52 -1.85
CA LYS A 73 -5.18 15.45 -1.91
C LYS A 73 -5.99 15.50 -3.20
N GLU A 74 -6.36 16.69 -3.67
CA GLU A 74 -7.10 16.88 -4.93
C GLU A 74 -6.28 16.37 -6.12
N MET A 75 -4.97 16.67 -6.14
CA MET A 75 -4.07 16.21 -7.18
C MET A 75 -3.82 14.70 -7.10
N PHE A 76 -3.78 14.11 -5.90
CA PHE A 76 -3.63 12.67 -5.70
C PHE A 76 -4.71 11.86 -6.41
N TYR A 77 -5.98 12.30 -6.31
CA TYR A 77 -7.11 11.62 -6.95
C TYR A 77 -7.36 12.04 -8.40
N GLN A 78 -6.66 13.06 -8.90
CA GLN A 78 -6.83 13.48 -10.28
C GLN A 78 -6.31 12.41 -11.24
N THR A 79 -7.14 12.05 -12.21
CA THR A 79 -6.83 11.00 -13.19
C THR A 79 -5.51 11.27 -13.91
N GLY A 80 -4.62 10.28 -13.89
CA GLY A 80 -3.35 10.31 -14.61
C GLY A 80 -2.21 11.05 -13.90
N VAL A 81 -2.46 11.74 -12.78
CA VAL A 81 -1.42 12.47 -12.05
C VAL A 81 -0.36 11.53 -11.48
N LEU A 82 -0.76 10.51 -10.71
CA LEU A 82 0.20 9.56 -10.14
C LEU A 82 0.95 8.77 -11.23
N GLN A 83 0.25 8.41 -12.32
CA GLN A 83 0.88 7.77 -13.47
C GLN A 83 1.92 8.68 -14.13
N ASN A 84 1.64 9.98 -14.25
CA ASN A 84 2.56 10.96 -14.79
C ASN A 84 3.79 11.15 -13.89
N ILE A 85 3.59 11.28 -12.57
CA ILE A 85 4.69 11.36 -11.59
C ILE A 85 5.60 10.14 -11.72
N ASN A 86 5.01 8.94 -11.68
CA ASN A 86 5.77 7.70 -11.71
C ASN A 86 6.50 7.51 -13.05
N GLN A 87 5.88 7.86 -14.18
CA GLN A 87 6.51 7.75 -15.50
C GLN A 87 7.68 8.73 -15.66
N GLN A 88 7.53 9.98 -15.19
CA GLN A 88 8.63 10.94 -15.21
C GLN A 88 9.79 10.46 -14.36
N PHE A 89 9.51 9.95 -13.15
CA PHE A 89 10.53 9.43 -12.26
C PHE A 89 11.21 8.18 -12.81
N LEU A 90 10.46 7.22 -13.38
CA LEU A 90 11.00 6.02 -14.01
C LEU A 90 11.94 6.38 -15.18
N ASN A 91 11.58 7.36 -16.00
CA ASN A 91 12.42 7.81 -17.10
C ASN A 91 13.76 8.36 -16.61
N TRP A 92 13.73 9.18 -15.55
CA TRP A 92 14.94 9.66 -14.90
C TRP A 92 15.77 8.52 -14.27
N ALA A 93 15.12 7.61 -13.55
CA ALA A 93 15.75 6.47 -12.90
C ALA A 93 16.39 5.51 -13.90
N SER A 94 15.84 5.40 -15.11
CA SER A 94 16.35 4.56 -16.18
C SER A 94 17.81 4.87 -16.52
N ASP A 95 18.19 6.14 -16.64
CA ASP A 95 19.54 6.50 -17.03
C ASP A 95 20.55 6.20 -15.92
N ARG A 96 20.15 6.36 -14.65
CA ARG A 96 20.96 5.95 -13.50
C ARG A 96 21.08 4.44 -13.37
N ALA A 97 20.00 3.71 -13.62
CA ALA A 97 20.02 2.26 -13.63
C ALA A 97 21.03 1.73 -14.67
N LYS A 98 21.10 2.33 -15.86
CA LYS A 98 22.13 1.99 -16.88
C LYS A 98 23.56 2.22 -16.35
N VAL A 99 23.80 3.34 -15.67
CA VAL A 99 25.12 3.63 -15.05
C VAL A 99 25.47 2.59 -13.98
N GLY A 100 24.49 2.20 -13.17
CA GLY A 100 24.65 1.19 -12.12
C GLY A 100 24.67 -0.26 -12.62
N GLY A 101 24.51 -0.51 -13.93
CA GLY A 101 24.42 -1.87 -14.47
C GLY A 101 23.16 -2.63 -14.04
N MET A 102 22.06 -1.90 -13.80
CA MET A 102 20.79 -2.42 -13.31
C MET A 102 19.66 -2.18 -14.32
N ALA A 103 18.64 -3.04 -14.23
CA ALA A 103 17.31 -2.78 -14.74
C ALA A 103 16.51 -1.98 -13.70
N VAL A 104 15.51 -1.23 -14.15
CA VAL A 104 14.53 -0.55 -13.30
C VAL A 104 13.12 -0.71 -13.87
N THR A 105 12.14 -0.94 -13.02
CA THR A 105 10.70 -1.05 -13.40
C THR A 105 9.85 -0.21 -12.47
N SER A 106 8.68 0.22 -12.93
CA SER A 106 7.65 0.82 -12.07
C SER A 106 6.91 -0.21 -11.19
N GLU A 107 7.22 -1.49 -11.30
CA GLU A 107 6.63 -2.55 -10.45
C GLU A 107 7.32 -2.57 -9.08
N PHE A 108 6.89 -1.66 -8.18
CA PHE A 108 7.41 -1.56 -6.81
C PHE A 108 6.53 -2.26 -5.77
N PHE A 109 5.24 -2.36 -6.07
CA PHE A 109 4.23 -2.90 -5.18
C PHE A 109 3.13 -3.61 -5.97
N ASP A 110 2.74 -4.77 -5.46
CA ASP A 110 1.54 -5.52 -5.83
C ASP A 110 1.27 -6.51 -4.68
N HIS A 111 0.02 -6.93 -4.53
CA HIS A 111 -0.42 -7.89 -3.53
C HIS A 111 -1.28 -9.01 -4.14
N GLY A 112 -1.48 -9.00 -5.45
CA GLY A 112 -2.31 -9.96 -6.15
C GLY A 112 -3.81 -9.71 -5.92
N ALA A 113 -4.52 -10.73 -5.45
CA ALA A 113 -5.96 -10.65 -5.15
C ALA A 113 -6.23 -10.54 -3.64
N ALA A 114 -5.26 -10.08 -2.87
CA ALA A 114 -5.32 -10.10 -1.42
C ALA A 114 -6.04 -8.86 -0.89
N GLY A 115 -6.87 -9.08 0.12
CA GLY A 115 -7.27 -8.01 1.01
C GLY A 115 -8.38 -7.11 0.50
N ARG A 116 -8.93 -6.34 1.44
CA ARG A 116 -9.92 -5.28 1.21
C ARG A 116 -9.59 -4.01 1.99
N GLY A 117 -8.59 -4.06 2.86
CA GLY A 117 -8.04 -2.89 3.54
C GLY A 117 -6.99 -2.18 2.70
N ASP A 118 -6.71 -0.93 3.06
CA ASP A 118 -5.67 -0.13 2.45
C ASP A 118 -4.31 -0.79 2.69
N TRP A 119 -3.50 -0.77 1.64
CA TRP A 119 -2.13 -1.22 1.74
C TRP A 119 -1.22 -0.04 2.05
N PHE A 120 -0.24 -0.26 2.91
CA PHE A 120 0.65 0.79 3.38
C PHE A 120 2.07 0.29 3.62
N ALA A 121 3.01 1.22 3.54
CA ALA A 121 4.39 1.04 3.94
C ALA A 121 4.64 1.73 5.30
N VAL A 122 5.51 1.16 6.12
CA VAL A 122 5.99 1.80 7.35
C VAL A 122 7.30 2.51 7.06
N THR A 123 7.32 3.82 7.21
CA THR A 123 8.48 4.68 6.94
C THR A 123 8.96 5.39 8.21
N PRO A 124 10.14 6.03 8.21
CA PRO A 124 10.58 6.85 9.32
C PRO A 124 9.65 8.04 9.66
N ASP A 125 8.93 8.56 8.67
CA ASP A 125 8.03 9.73 8.81
C ASP A 125 6.56 9.35 9.05
N GLY A 126 6.25 8.05 9.10
CA GLY A 126 4.90 7.54 9.37
C GLY A 126 4.45 6.46 8.40
N LEU A 127 3.17 6.12 8.46
CA LEU A 127 2.54 5.18 7.53
C LEU A 127 2.29 5.87 6.19
N ALA A 128 2.74 5.26 5.10
CA ALA A 128 2.52 5.75 3.75
C ALA A 128 1.52 4.86 3.02
N MET A 129 0.36 5.41 2.65
CA MET A 129 -0.67 4.66 1.91
C MET A 129 -0.18 4.33 0.50
N ALA A 130 -0.09 3.04 0.18
CA ALA A 130 0.32 2.50 -1.11
C ALA A 130 -0.87 2.19 -2.03
N GLN A 131 -2.02 1.84 -1.46
CA GLN A 131 -3.27 1.65 -2.19
C GLN A 131 -4.44 2.08 -1.31
N ASP A 132 -5.36 2.85 -1.90
CA ASP A 132 -6.60 3.30 -1.28
C ASP A 132 -7.77 2.38 -1.68
N LEU A 133 -8.31 1.69 -0.70
CA LEU A 133 -9.54 0.90 -0.70
C LEU A 133 -10.54 1.45 0.34
N GLU A 134 -10.36 2.70 0.78
CA GLU A 134 -11.17 3.43 1.75
C GLU A 134 -11.21 2.85 3.17
N ASN A 135 -10.29 1.95 3.52
CA ASN A 135 -10.28 1.26 4.81
C ASN A 135 -8.86 1.19 5.40
N PRO A 136 -8.42 2.15 6.23
CA PRO A 136 -9.19 3.23 6.88
C PRO A 136 -9.48 4.49 6.03
N GLY A 137 -8.87 4.61 4.86
CA GLY A 137 -8.97 5.74 3.94
C GLY A 137 -7.82 6.74 4.08
N TYR A 138 -7.67 7.57 3.04
CA TYR A 138 -6.61 8.57 2.88
C TYR A 138 -6.26 9.37 4.14
N ASP A 139 -7.26 9.96 4.81
CA ASP A 139 -7.01 10.88 5.93
C ASP A 139 -6.43 10.19 7.18
N PHE A 140 -6.44 8.86 7.23
CA PHE A 140 -5.76 8.10 8.28
C PHE A 140 -4.23 8.12 8.10
N PHE A 141 -3.75 8.15 6.86
CA PHE A 141 -2.33 8.03 6.56
C PHE A 141 -1.68 9.42 6.50
N PRO A 142 -0.58 9.65 7.25
CA PRO A 142 0.14 10.92 7.19
C PRO A 142 0.92 11.12 5.88
N LEU A 143 1.13 10.05 5.11
CA LEU A 143 1.87 10.06 3.86
C LEU A 143 1.13 9.24 2.80
N HIS A 144 1.35 9.58 1.54
CA HIS A 144 0.75 8.89 0.40
C HIS A 144 1.81 8.55 -0.63
N VAL A 145 1.85 7.30 -1.06
CA VAL A 145 2.75 6.86 -2.13
C VAL A 145 2.18 7.36 -3.46
N VAL A 146 2.95 8.22 -4.13
CA VAL A 146 2.59 8.82 -5.43
C VAL A 146 3.22 8.08 -6.62
N GLY A 147 4.08 7.10 -6.35
CA GLY A 147 4.74 6.25 -7.32
C GLY A 147 5.85 5.42 -6.68
N GLY A 148 6.61 4.72 -7.50
CA GLY A 148 7.70 3.89 -7.02
C GLY A 148 8.39 3.11 -8.14
N VAL A 149 9.62 2.72 -7.86
CA VAL A 149 10.44 1.95 -8.79
C VAL A 149 11.19 0.84 -8.07
N THR A 150 11.47 -0.26 -8.77
CA THR A 150 12.35 -1.34 -8.29
C THR A 150 13.57 -1.46 -9.18
N PHE A 151 14.75 -1.36 -8.58
CA PHE A 151 16.04 -1.63 -9.21
C PHE A 151 16.46 -3.07 -8.92
N TYR A 152 17.00 -3.73 -9.93
CA TYR A 152 17.55 -5.08 -9.81
C TYR A 152 18.58 -5.36 -10.90
N TYR A 153 19.40 -6.38 -10.69
CA TYR A 153 20.32 -6.85 -11.72
C TYR A 153 19.60 -7.91 -12.55
N SER A 154 19.37 -7.64 -13.83
CA SER A 154 18.65 -8.55 -14.73
C SER A 154 19.51 -9.75 -15.11
N THR A 155 18.94 -10.96 -15.06
CA THR A 155 19.57 -12.19 -15.60
C THR A 155 19.61 -12.21 -17.13
N ASN A 156 18.77 -11.39 -17.78
CA ASN A 156 18.72 -11.22 -19.23
C ASN A 156 19.66 -10.11 -19.74
N GLY A 157 20.41 -9.46 -18.84
CA GLY A 157 21.33 -8.38 -19.17
C GLY A 157 20.64 -7.06 -19.54
N ILE A 158 19.36 -6.89 -19.20
CA ILE A 158 18.63 -5.63 -19.43
C ILE A 158 19.15 -4.54 -18.51
N LEU A 159 19.29 -3.33 -19.06
CA LEU A 159 19.71 -2.12 -18.36
C LEU A 159 18.70 -1.00 -18.59
N GLY A 160 18.42 -0.22 -17.54
CA GLY A 160 17.45 0.88 -17.60
C GLY A 160 16.00 0.42 -17.45
N ALA A 161 15.07 1.30 -17.83
CA ALA A 161 13.63 1.04 -17.74
C ALA A 161 13.22 -0.20 -18.53
N THR A 162 12.45 -1.08 -17.90
CA THR A 162 11.99 -2.33 -18.49
C THR A 162 10.62 -2.76 -17.93
N ASN A 163 9.92 -3.56 -18.73
CA ASN A 163 8.69 -4.25 -18.36
C ASN A 163 8.85 -5.78 -18.37
N GLU A 164 10.09 -6.32 -18.38
CA GLU A 164 10.32 -7.77 -18.52
C GLU A 164 9.61 -8.58 -17.43
N ARG A 165 9.50 -8.03 -16.21
CA ARG A 165 8.81 -8.68 -15.09
C ARG A 165 7.30 -8.82 -15.31
N GLN A 166 6.66 -7.95 -16.11
CA GLN A 166 5.22 -8.05 -16.40
C GLN A 166 4.85 -9.33 -17.17
N GLN A 167 5.84 -10.04 -17.71
CA GLN A 167 5.67 -11.34 -18.37
C GLN A 167 5.65 -12.49 -17.37
N SER A 168 6.01 -12.24 -16.11
CA SER A 168 6.05 -13.22 -15.01
C SER A 168 4.77 -13.20 -14.18
N SER A 169 4.51 -14.30 -13.48
CA SER A 169 3.38 -14.35 -12.54
C SER A 169 3.61 -13.47 -11.30
N PHE A 170 2.53 -13.05 -10.64
CA PHE A 170 2.60 -12.42 -9.31
C PHE A 170 3.47 -13.21 -8.34
N ALA A 171 3.22 -14.52 -8.23
CA ALA A 171 3.92 -15.44 -7.32
C ALA A 171 5.42 -15.54 -7.60
N ALA A 172 5.86 -15.38 -8.85
CA ALA A 172 7.28 -15.36 -9.19
C ALA A 172 7.97 -14.08 -8.69
N GLY A 173 7.24 -12.97 -8.53
CA GLY A 173 7.81 -11.68 -8.19
C GLY A 173 8.93 -11.31 -9.17
N PHE A 174 10.14 -11.10 -8.65
CA PHE A 174 11.37 -10.85 -9.41
C PHE A 174 12.24 -12.10 -9.64
N SER A 175 11.87 -13.27 -9.13
CA SER A 175 12.75 -14.46 -9.15
C SER A 175 13.09 -14.99 -10.55
N GLU A 176 12.27 -14.68 -11.55
CA GLU A 176 12.49 -15.11 -12.94
C GLU A 176 13.40 -14.15 -13.73
N VAL A 177 13.47 -12.88 -13.31
CA VAL A 177 14.16 -11.82 -14.07
C VAL A 177 15.38 -11.25 -13.35
N ALA A 178 15.45 -11.35 -12.02
CA ALA A 178 16.51 -10.79 -11.22
C ALA A 178 17.56 -11.84 -10.80
N ASP A 179 18.83 -11.44 -10.82
CA ASP A 179 19.92 -12.14 -10.15
C ASP A 179 19.75 -11.99 -8.64
N THR A 180 19.17 -13.02 -8.01
CA THR A 180 18.82 -13.02 -6.59
C THR A 180 20.03 -13.08 -5.65
N THR A 181 21.24 -13.22 -6.19
CA THR A 181 22.48 -13.08 -5.40
C THR A 181 22.88 -11.61 -5.21
N LYS A 182 22.22 -10.69 -5.93
CA LYS A 182 22.43 -9.26 -5.86
C LYS A 182 21.23 -8.54 -5.26
N PRO A 183 21.41 -7.30 -4.76
CA PRO A 183 20.32 -6.55 -4.17
C PRO A 183 19.18 -6.26 -5.15
N ILE A 184 17.95 -6.36 -4.65
CA ILE A 184 16.74 -5.78 -5.24
C ILE A 184 16.36 -4.60 -4.34
N VAL A 185 16.23 -3.41 -4.90
CA VAL A 185 15.99 -2.18 -4.12
C VAL A 185 14.71 -1.52 -4.59
N LYS A 186 13.78 -1.29 -3.67
CA LYS A 186 12.53 -0.58 -3.92
C LYS A 186 12.64 0.85 -3.44
N TYR A 187 12.23 1.80 -4.27
CA TYR A 187 11.94 3.17 -3.90
C TYR A 187 10.44 3.37 -3.91
N ILE A 188 9.90 3.87 -2.80
CA ILE A 188 8.56 4.48 -2.77
C ILE A 188 8.72 5.99 -2.82
N LEU A 189 7.95 6.63 -3.70
CA LEU A 189 7.91 8.07 -3.88
C LEU A 189 6.72 8.58 -3.08
N CYS A 190 6.94 9.44 -2.09
CA CYS A 190 5.86 9.95 -1.26
C CYS A 190 5.45 11.37 -1.64
N ASP A 191 4.20 11.69 -1.36
CA ASP A 191 3.56 12.98 -1.57
C ASP A 191 4.30 14.14 -0.90
N ASN A 192 5.00 13.92 0.22
CA ASN A 192 5.88 14.90 0.87
C ASN A 192 7.19 15.21 0.11
N GLY A 193 7.37 14.64 -1.08
CA GLY A 193 8.56 14.82 -1.91
C GLY A 193 9.79 14.04 -1.43
N MET A 194 9.63 13.13 -0.47
CA MET A 194 10.70 12.26 0.00
C MET A 194 10.65 10.89 -0.67
N ILE A 195 11.79 10.23 -0.69
CA ILE A 195 11.93 8.84 -1.16
C ILE A 195 12.36 7.97 0.00
N TYR A 196 11.68 6.84 0.15
CA TYR A 196 12.07 5.81 1.10
C TYR A 196 12.50 4.55 0.38
N GLU A 197 13.55 3.92 0.90
CA GLU A 197 14.27 2.80 0.32
C GLU A 197 14.03 1.52 1.12
N LEU A 198 13.89 0.40 0.41
CA LEU A 198 13.92 -0.94 0.99
C LEU A 198 14.80 -1.87 0.15
N LYS A 199 15.74 -2.54 0.81
CA LYS A 199 16.42 -3.73 0.27
C LYS A 199 15.47 -4.91 0.37
N SER A 200 14.80 -5.21 -0.73
CA SER A 200 13.72 -6.19 -0.80
C SER A 200 14.26 -7.58 -1.15
N ASN A 201 13.42 -8.59 -0.89
CA ASN A 201 13.53 -9.87 -1.57
C ASN A 201 12.76 -9.82 -2.92
N VAL A 202 12.55 -10.98 -3.53
CA VAL A 202 11.87 -11.10 -4.84
C VAL A 202 10.37 -10.77 -4.82
N SER A 203 9.71 -10.73 -3.66
CA SER A 203 8.26 -10.50 -3.54
C SER A 203 7.87 -9.04 -3.80
N LEU A 204 6.75 -8.85 -4.50
CA LEU A 204 6.19 -7.52 -4.74
C LEU A 204 5.56 -6.89 -3.50
N SER A 205 5.07 -7.70 -2.56
CA SER A 205 4.44 -7.21 -1.33
C SER A 205 5.42 -6.96 -0.18
N THR A 206 6.69 -7.37 -0.29
CA THR A 206 7.71 -7.05 0.73
C THR A 206 7.88 -5.53 0.84
N GLY A 207 7.82 -5.01 2.07
CA GLY A 207 7.70 -3.59 2.37
C GLY A 207 6.31 -3.19 2.89
N PHE A 208 5.29 -3.95 2.56
CA PHE A 208 3.91 -3.50 2.61
C PHE A 208 3.06 -4.38 3.51
N ASN A 209 2.15 -3.72 4.22
CA ASN A 209 1.17 -4.33 5.10
C ASN A 209 -0.23 -3.92 4.64
N GLU A 210 -1.22 -4.72 5.02
CA GLU A 210 -2.64 -4.44 4.79
C GLU A 210 -3.29 -4.04 6.12
N ALA A 211 -4.11 -3.00 6.09
CA ALA A 211 -5.10 -2.76 7.13
C ALA A 211 -6.16 -3.88 7.13
N SER A 212 -6.90 -4.06 8.21
CA SER A 212 -8.03 -5.01 8.20
C SER A 212 -9.15 -4.54 7.26
N ASP A 213 -10.08 -5.44 6.93
CA ASP A 213 -11.31 -5.13 6.20
C ASP A 213 -12.15 -4.00 6.85
N GLU A 214 -11.95 -3.73 8.15
CA GLU A 214 -12.59 -2.67 8.92
C GLU A 214 -11.69 -1.42 9.10
N GLY A 215 -10.56 -1.36 8.39
CA GLY A 215 -9.61 -0.26 8.45
C GLY A 215 -8.78 -0.21 9.72
N THR A 216 -8.67 -1.31 10.46
CA THR A 216 -7.84 -1.33 11.68
C THR A 216 -6.42 -1.76 11.38
N ILE A 217 -5.44 -1.07 11.98
CA ILE A 217 -4.01 -1.40 11.85
C ILE A 217 -3.48 -1.87 13.22
N PRO A 218 -3.16 -3.16 13.39
CA PRO A 218 -2.54 -3.67 14.61
C PRO A 218 -1.21 -2.97 14.91
N ARG A 219 -0.97 -2.65 16.18
CA ARG A 219 0.29 -2.03 16.63
C ARG A 219 1.53 -2.85 16.28
N SER A 220 1.39 -4.18 16.14
CA SER A 220 2.48 -5.06 15.70
C SER A 220 2.96 -4.74 14.29
N GLN A 221 2.10 -4.29 13.38
CA GLN A 221 2.49 -3.91 12.01
C GLN A 221 3.26 -2.58 12.01
N ILE A 222 2.83 -1.60 12.83
CA ILE A 222 3.43 -0.26 12.90
C ILE A 222 4.87 -0.30 13.45
N ASN A 223 5.19 -1.29 14.29
CA ASN A 223 6.52 -1.42 14.88
C ASN A 223 7.55 -2.07 13.93
N VAL A 224 7.13 -2.54 12.75
CA VAL A 224 8.04 -3.08 11.73
C VAL A 224 8.52 -1.92 10.87
N LYS A 225 9.78 -1.50 11.04
CA LYS A 225 10.40 -0.55 10.11
C LYS A 225 11.00 -1.32 8.95
N GLU A 226 10.35 -1.27 7.78
CA GLU A 226 10.87 -1.89 6.56
C GLU A 226 11.61 -0.88 5.70
N PHE A 227 11.04 0.32 5.51
CA PHE A 227 11.67 1.36 4.70
C PHE A 227 12.55 2.30 5.55
N SER A 228 13.66 2.74 4.96
CA SER A 228 14.55 3.78 5.49
C SER A 228 14.52 5.04 4.61
N TYR A 229 15.02 6.17 5.11
CA TYR A 229 15.29 7.31 4.23
C TYR A 229 16.21 6.88 3.09
N SER A 230 15.93 7.35 1.88
CA SER A 230 16.91 7.26 0.80
C SER A 230 18.04 8.26 1.03
N GLU A 231 19.28 7.83 0.79
CA GLU A 231 20.45 8.71 0.77
C GLU A 231 20.69 9.30 -0.65
N ASP A 232 19.87 8.95 -1.64
CA ASP A 232 19.97 9.46 -3.01
C ASP A 232 19.35 10.86 -3.11
N VAL A 233 20.17 11.87 -2.81
CA VAL A 233 19.79 13.30 -2.85
C VAL A 233 19.33 13.74 -4.24
N ASP A 234 19.84 13.13 -5.31
CA ASP A 234 19.44 13.48 -6.67
C ASP A 234 18.05 12.92 -6.98
N ALA A 235 17.75 11.70 -6.51
CA ALA A 235 16.42 11.10 -6.62
C ALA A 235 15.38 11.95 -5.89
N ILE A 236 15.68 12.38 -4.66
CA ILE A 236 14.80 13.24 -3.87
C ILE A 236 14.57 14.56 -4.60
N SER A 237 15.63 15.20 -5.08
CA SER A 237 15.53 16.47 -5.82
C SER A 237 14.69 16.34 -7.09
N GLU A 238 14.81 15.22 -7.80
CA GLU A 238 14.02 14.97 -8.99
C GLU A 238 12.53 14.75 -8.67
N LEU A 239 12.21 13.98 -7.62
CA LEU A 239 10.83 13.80 -7.20
C LEU A 239 10.19 15.15 -6.83
N GLN A 240 10.88 15.97 -6.05
CA GLN A 240 10.42 17.31 -5.67
C GLN A 240 10.18 18.20 -6.90
N ARG A 241 11.10 18.14 -7.89
CA ARG A 241 10.94 18.84 -9.17
C ARG A 241 9.67 18.38 -9.89
N ILE A 242 9.43 17.07 -9.98
CA ILE A 242 8.25 16.49 -10.64
C ILE A 242 6.95 16.95 -9.94
N ILE A 243 6.89 16.85 -8.61
CA ILE A 243 5.70 17.27 -7.83
C ILE A 243 5.42 18.76 -8.04
N SER A 244 6.46 19.61 -8.02
CA SER A 244 6.29 21.06 -8.21
C SER A 244 5.73 21.46 -9.59
N ILE A 245 5.86 20.59 -10.60
CA ILE A 245 5.29 20.81 -11.93
C ILE A 245 3.82 20.41 -11.95
N VAL A 246 3.49 19.32 -11.27
CA VAL A 246 2.14 18.77 -11.22
C VAL A 246 1.21 19.62 -10.36
N ASN A 247 1.72 20.22 -9.27
CA ASN A 247 0.95 21.10 -8.38
C ASN A 247 0.57 22.48 -8.97
N LYS A 248 0.89 22.76 -10.23
CA LYS A 248 0.60 24.04 -10.90
C LYS A 248 -0.64 23.96 -11.76
#